data_AF-T0Z700-F1
#
_entry.id   AF-T0Z700-F1
#
_cell.length_a   1.000
_cell.length_b   1.000
_cell.length_c   1.000
_cell.angle_alpha   90.00
_cell.angle_beta   90.00
_cell.angle_gamma   90.00
#
_symmetry.space_group_name_H-M   'P 1'
#
loop_
_entity.id
_entity.type
_entity.pdbx_description
1 polymer ?
#
loop_
_entity_poly.entity_id
_entity_poly.type
_entity_poly.pdbx_seq_one_letter_code
_entity_poly.pdbx_strand_id
1 'polypeptide(L)'
;DHFIERIGVDQLLEVFVPHNDFRIKLAPAKALGVVVRNLVLHREPIYSLNEWAKPFDAKLLGIDAGDVDLLNDDRVGRSLARLFDSDRASLLNRLVLDVVDRFSIDTNQLHNDSTSVRFAGSYRNANGSIRAGKTTPAILHGHSKDHRPDLKQLVWILTISSDGAVPIACRVANGNVTDDTTHIATWDSLVSLLGRSDFLYVADSKLATKTNMDHIVKGNGRFISVLPATRKEDSALRRYVVDHELTWVEAIRHTARRKDQPEDLWWTTEAPWPSAEGYRIIWVK
;
A
#
# COMPACT_ATOMS: atom_id res chain seq x y z
N ASP A 1 14.39 -2.01 -18.83
CA ASP A 1 12.94 -1.76 -18.97
C ASP A 1 12.04 -3.01 -18.99
N HIS A 2 12.60 -4.22 -19.06
CA HIS A 2 11.85 -5.49 -19.21
C HIS A 2 10.52 -5.59 -18.43
N PHE A 3 10.51 -5.30 -17.13
CA PHE A 3 9.28 -5.41 -16.33
C PHE A 3 8.28 -4.29 -16.61
N ILE A 4 8.74 -3.05 -16.81
CA ILE A 4 7.91 -1.88 -17.13
C ILE A 4 7.16 -2.10 -18.46
N GLU A 5 7.86 -2.61 -19.47
CA GLU A 5 7.27 -2.97 -20.76
C GLU A 5 6.25 -4.10 -20.61
N ARG A 6 6.59 -5.15 -19.85
CA ARG A 6 5.68 -6.28 -19.63
C ARG A 6 4.38 -5.86 -18.93
N ILE A 7 4.44 -4.93 -17.97
CA ILE A 7 3.24 -4.44 -17.27
C ILE A 7 2.53 -3.29 -18.01
N GLY A 8 3.07 -2.85 -19.14
CA GLY A 8 2.43 -1.86 -20.01
C GLY A 8 2.27 -0.47 -19.40
N VAL A 9 3.18 -0.05 -18.50
CA VAL A 9 3.06 1.23 -17.78
C VAL A 9 3.01 2.41 -18.75
N ASP A 10 3.86 2.45 -19.78
CA ASP A 10 3.90 3.59 -20.69
C ASP A 10 2.61 3.68 -21.52
N GLN A 11 2.07 2.55 -21.99
CA GLN A 11 0.80 2.50 -22.73
C GLN A 11 -0.38 2.91 -21.83
N LEU A 12 -0.40 2.46 -20.57
CA LEU A 12 -1.42 2.89 -19.61
C LEU A 12 -1.35 4.39 -19.34
N LEU A 13 -0.15 4.94 -19.14
CA LEU A 13 0.03 6.38 -18.97
C LEU A 13 -0.44 7.16 -20.19
N GLU A 14 -0.21 6.65 -21.41
CA GLU A 14 -0.67 7.30 -22.64
C GLU A 14 -2.20 7.30 -22.78
N VAL A 15 -2.86 6.20 -22.42
CA VAL A 15 -4.34 6.11 -22.42
C VAL A 15 -4.96 7.07 -21.42
N PHE A 16 -4.44 7.12 -20.19
CA PHE A 16 -5.06 7.88 -19.11
C PHE A 16 -4.57 9.34 -19.01
N VAL A 17 -3.40 9.66 -19.57
CA VAL A 17 -2.82 11.01 -19.57
C VAL A 17 -2.39 11.38 -21.00
N PRO A 18 -3.35 11.46 -21.95
CA PRO A 18 -3.03 11.57 -23.36
C PRO A 18 -2.38 12.90 -23.74
N HIS A 19 -1.58 12.84 -24.80
CA HIS A 19 -1.01 14.04 -25.42
C HIS A 19 -2.04 14.70 -26.35
N ASN A 20 -2.95 15.47 -25.75
CA ASN A 20 -4.08 16.09 -26.43
C ASN A 20 -3.90 17.59 -26.79
N ASP A 21 -2.70 18.13 -26.61
CA ASP A 21 -2.39 19.54 -26.89
C ASP A 21 -1.05 19.65 -27.62
N PHE A 22 -1.09 20.02 -28.90
CA PHE A 22 0.08 20.14 -29.77
C PHE A 22 1.14 21.13 -29.28
N ARG A 23 0.79 22.03 -28.34
CA ARG A 23 1.73 22.98 -27.74
C ARG A 23 2.66 22.32 -26.74
N ILE A 24 2.31 21.12 -26.29
CA ILE A 24 3.11 20.34 -25.34
C ILE A 24 4.23 19.65 -26.10
N LYS A 25 5.46 20.11 -25.87
CA LYS A 25 6.63 19.58 -26.58
C LYS A 25 7.04 18.17 -26.11
N LEU A 26 6.75 17.83 -24.85
CA LEU A 26 7.04 16.53 -24.27
C LEU A 26 5.74 15.91 -23.78
N ALA A 27 5.34 14.77 -24.34
CA ALA A 27 4.10 14.10 -23.98
C ALA A 27 4.02 13.85 -22.45
N PRO A 28 2.88 14.12 -21.79
CA PRO A 28 2.77 13.93 -20.34
C PRO A 28 3.06 12.50 -19.88
N ALA A 29 2.59 11.50 -20.63
CA ALA A 29 2.84 10.09 -20.36
C ALA A 29 4.35 9.76 -20.36
N LYS A 30 5.11 10.29 -21.34
CA LYS A 30 6.57 10.16 -21.40
C LYS A 30 7.25 10.77 -20.18
N ALA A 31 6.89 12.01 -19.82
CA ALA A 31 7.44 12.66 -18.63
C ALA A 31 7.15 11.87 -17.35
N LEU A 32 5.96 11.31 -17.20
CA LEU A 32 5.58 10.44 -16.08
C LEU A 32 6.34 9.11 -16.08
N GLY A 33 6.54 8.50 -17.25
CA GLY A 33 7.35 7.29 -17.41
C GLY A 33 8.80 7.50 -16.95
N VAL A 34 9.38 8.67 -17.23
CA VAL A 34 10.71 9.07 -16.72
C VAL A 34 10.70 9.19 -15.19
N VAL A 35 9.64 9.80 -14.61
CA VAL A 35 9.49 9.91 -13.15
C VAL A 35 9.41 8.53 -12.49
N VAL A 36 8.64 7.60 -13.06
CA VAL A 36 8.54 6.22 -12.54
C VAL A 36 9.92 5.56 -12.52
N ARG A 37 10.66 5.64 -13.63
CA ARG A 37 12.02 5.08 -13.73
C ARG A 37 12.97 5.74 -12.72
N ASN A 38 12.90 7.06 -12.54
CA ASN A 38 13.67 7.76 -11.53
C ASN A 38 13.36 7.25 -10.12
N LEU A 39 12.07 7.13 -9.74
CA LEU A 39 11.66 6.66 -8.41
C LEU A 39 12.14 5.24 -8.09
N VAL A 40 12.26 4.39 -9.11
CA VAL A 40 12.76 3.01 -8.97
C VAL A 40 14.28 2.97 -8.86
N LEU A 41 15.00 3.79 -9.64
CA LEU A 41 16.46 3.69 -9.77
C LEU A 41 17.23 4.58 -8.78
N HIS A 42 16.95 5.88 -8.74
CA HIS A 42 17.80 6.87 -8.04
C HIS A 42 17.04 7.81 -7.10
N ARG A 43 15.76 8.08 -7.38
CA ARG A 43 14.88 8.98 -6.60
C ARG A 43 15.40 10.42 -6.56
N GLU A 44 15.98 10.89 -7.66
CA GLU A 44 16.45 12.26 -7.78
C GLU A 44 15.28 13.26 -7.69
N PRO A 45 15.50 14.47 -7.15
CA PRO A 45 14.49 15.52 -7.14
C PRO A 45 14.01 15.88 -8.55
N ILE A 46 12.75 16.29 -8.67
CA ILE A 46 12.11 16.60 -9.96
C ILE A 46 12.90 17.68 -10.75
N TYR A 47 13.48 18.68 -10.08
CA TYR A 47 14.28 19.72 -10.72
C TYR A 47 15.61 19.23 -11.29
N SER A 48 16.10 18.06 -10.84
CA SER A 48 17.34 17.43 -11.31
C SER A 48 17.10 16.33 -12.35
N LEU A 49 15.85 16.08 -12.76
CA LEU A 49 15.52 14.97 -13.67
C LEU A 49 16.22 15.07 -15.03
N ASN A 50 16.48 16.27 -15.55
CA ASN A 50 17.21 16.44 -16.80
C ASN A 50 18.66 15.94 -16.67
N GLU A 51 19.39 16.41 -15.65
CA GLU A 51 20.77 15.98 -15.40
C GLU A 51 20.85 14.49 -15.10
N TRP A 52 19.88 13.98 -14.36
CA TRP A 52 19.75 12.55 -14.07
C TRP A 52 19.53 11.71 -15.33
N ALA A 53 18.75 12.20 -16.29
CA ALA A 53 18.41 11.46 -17.51
C ALA A 53 19.55 11.42 -18.55
N LYS A 54 20.39 12.46 -18.63
CA LYS A 54 21.49 12.59 -19.62
C LYS A 54 22.42 11.38 -19.77
N PRO A 55 22.90 10.70 -18.69
CA PRO A 55 23.81 9.57 -18.83
C PRO A 55 23.13 8.29 -19.35
N PHE A 56 21.80 8.23 -19.43
CA PHE A 56 21.07 7.07 -19.93
C PHE A 56 20.77 7.19 -21.42
N ASP A 57 20.65 6.05 -22.11
CA ASP A 57 20.02 6.03 -23.43
C ASP A 57 18.55 6.43 -23.29
N ALA A 58 18.14 7.47 -24.02
CA ALA A 58 16.77 8.00 -24.02
C ALA A 58 15.70 6.91 -24.25
N LYS A 59 16.01 5.91 -25.09
CA LYS A 59 15.08 4.80 -25.34
C LYS A 59 14.81 3.95 -24.10
N LEU A 60 15.81 3.79 -23.22
CA LEU A 60 15.63 3.09 -21.93
C LEU A 60 14.77 3.88 -20.95
N LEU A 61 14.58 5.17 -21.21
CA LEU A 61 13.70 6.07 -20.45
C LEU A 61 12.30 6.20 -21.08
N GLY A 62 12.03 5.51 -22.19
CA GLY A 62 10.77 5.61 -22.92
C GLY A 62 10.57 6.93 -23.67
N ILE A 63 11.65 7.66 -23.97
CA ILE A 63 11.60 8.97 -24.64
C ILE A 63 12.55 9.03 -25.85
N ASP A 64 12.36 10.03 -26.71
CA ASP A 64 13.24 10.23 -27.87
C ASP A 64 14.52 10.96 -27.45
N ALA A 65 15.60 10.84 -28.23
CA ALA A 65 16.89 11.45 -27.90
C ALA A 65 16.80 12.97 -27.67
N GLY A 66 15.95 13.67 -28.45
CA GLY A 66 15.70 15.10 -28.29
C GLY A 66 14.77 15.48 -27.13
N ASP A 67 14.09 14.51 -26.51
CA ASP A 67 13.17 14.75 -25.40
C ASP A 67 13.91 14.98 -24.07
N VAL A 68 15.15 14.48 -23.94
CA VAL A 68 15.94 14.61 -22.70
C VAL A 68 16.08 16.08 -22.31
N ASP A 69 16.42 16.95 -23.26
CA ASP A 69 16.56 18.39 -23.06
C ASP A 69 15.24 19.12 -22.77
N LEU A 70 14.10 18.45 -23.01
CA LEU A 70 12.79 18.99 -22.66
C LEU A 70 12.41 18.70 -21.21
N LEU A 71 13.09 17.79 -20.52
CA LEU A 71 12.82 17.49 -19.11
C LEU A 71 13.09 18.71 -18.23
N ASN A 72 12.09 19.12 -17.47
CA ASN A 72 12.24 20.07 -16.37
C ASN A 72 11.07 19.92 -15.39
N ASP A 73 11.23 20.53 -14.23
CA ASP A 73 10.25 20.54 -13.16
C ASP A 73 8.90 21.10 -13.55
N ASP A 74 8.84 22.18 -14.34
CA ASP A 74 7.57 22.75 -14.80
C ASP A 74 6.76 21.78 -15.68
N ARG A 75 7.41 21.06 -16.58
CA ARG A 75 6.74 20.08 -17.47
C ARG A 75 6.36 18.83 -16.71
N VAL A 76 7.24 18.33 -15.84
CA VAL A 76 6.95 17.18 -14.98
C VAL A 76 5.82 17.52 -14.00
N GLY A 77 5.85 18.69 -13.37
CA GLY A 77 4.81 19.18 -12.48
C GLY A 77 3.45 19.32 -13.15
N ARG A 78 3.41 19.87 -14.38
CA ARG A 78 2.17 19.89 -15.19
C ARG A 78 1.68 18.49 -15.56
N SER A 79 2.60 17.54 -15.82
CA SER A 79 2.25 16.15 -16.11
C SER A 79 1.67 15.44 -14.88
N LEU A 80 2.24 15.69 -13.69
CA LEU A 80 1.69 15.21 -12.41
C LEU A 80 0.32 15.82 -12.10
N ALA A 81 0.11 17.09 -12.40
CA ALA A 81 -1.21 17.73 -12.27
C ALA A 81 -2.24 17.07 -13.21
N ARG A 82 -1.87 16.78 -14.46
CA ARG A 82 -2.72 16.03 -15.40
C ARG A 82 -3.01 14.61 -14.92
N LEU A 83 -2.02 13.90 -14.37
CA LEU A 83 -2.22 12.59 -13.75
C LEU A 83 -3.18 12.67 -12.56
N PHE A 84 -3.10 13.72 -11.74
CA PHE A 84 -4.04 13.90 -10.64
C PHE A 84 -5.49 14.06 -11.16
N ASP A 85 -5.64 14.84 -12.24
CA ASP A 85 -6.93 15.14 -12.85
C ASP A 85 -7.50 13.94 -13.64
N SER A 86 -6.67 12.98 -14.07
CA SER A 86 -7.13 11.75 -14.75
C SER A 86 -7.78 10.72 -13.82
N ASP A 87 -8.45 9.72 -14.40
CA ASP A 87 -9.04 8.61 -13.64
C ASP A 87 -7.96 7.63 -13.12
N ARG A 88 -7.28 8.05 -12.04
CA ARG A 88 -6.22 7.27 -11.39
C ARG A 88 -6.72 5.95 -10.80
N ALA A 89 -8.00 5.86 -10.42
CA ALA A 89 -8.55 4.63 -9.85
C ALA A 89 -8.61 3.56 -10.95
N SER A 90 -9.19 3.90 -12.11
CA SER A 90 -9.21 2.99 -13.26
C SER A 90 -7.81 2.67 -13.80
N LEU A 91 -6.89 3.65 -13.81
CA LEU A 91 -5.49 3.43 -14.19
C LEU A 91 -4.83 2.37 -13.29
N LEU A 92 -4.91 2.55 -11.97
CA LEU A 92 -4.29 1.63 -11.01
C LEU A 92 -4.98 0.26 -11.01
N ASN A 93 -6.30 0.21 -11.09
CA ASN A 93 -7.04 -1.05 -11.15
C ASN A 93 -6.64 -1.86 -12.39
N ARG A 94 -6.55 -1.22 -13.56
CA ARG A 94 -6.13 -1.88 -14.79
C ARG A 94 -4.70 -2.38 -14.69
N LEU A 95 -3.78 -1.56 -14.18
CA LEU A 95 -2.39 -1.96 -13.96
C LEU A 95 -2.31 -3.20 -13.05
N VAL A 96 -3.01 -3.19 -11.91
CA VAL A 96 -2.99 -4.29 -10.94
C VAL A 96 -3.58 -5.56 -11.54
N LEU A 97 -4.75 -5.48 -12.19
CA LEU A 97 -5.37 -6.65 -12.81
C LEU A 97 -4.49 -7.26 -13.91
N ASP A 98 -3.88 -6.42 -14.75
CA ASP A 98 -2.95 -6.87 -15.80
C ASP A 98 -1.70 -7.53 -15.18
N VAL A 99 -1.19 -7.01 -14.06
CA VAL A 99 -0.07 -7.62 -13.30
C VAL A 99 -0.46 -8.96 -12.70
N VAL A 100 -1.62 -9.04 -12.04
CA VAL A 100 -2.10 -10.27 -11.42
C VAL A 100 -2.28 -11.38 -12.46
N ASP A 101 -2.91 -11.07 -13.59
CA ASP A 101 -3.11 -12.02 -14.69
C ASP A 101 -1.76 -12.46 -15.30
N ARG A 102 -0.94 -11.49 -15.71
CA ARG A 102 0.31 -11.74 -16.43
C ARG A 102 1.35 -12.53 -15.66
N PHE A 103 1.41 -12.33 -14.34
CA PHE A 103 2.35 -13.01 -13.47
C PHE A 103 1.70 -14.11 -12.64
N SER A 104 0.41 -14.36 -12.82
CA SER A 104 -0.37 -15.34 -12.07
C SER A 104 -0.21 -15.17 -10.56
N ILE A 105 -0.27 -13.92 -10.10
CA ILE A 105 -0.08 -13.57 -8.69
C ILE A 105 -1.21 -14.17 -7.86
N ASP A 106 -0.87 -14.95 -6.83
CA ASP A 106 -1.87 -15.46 -5.91
C ASP A 106 -2.47 -14.30 -5.09
N THR A 107 -3.78 -14.14 -5.09
CA THR A 107 -4.51 -13.10 -4.31
C THR A 107 -5.36 -13.70 -3.20
N ASN A 108 -5.17 -14.97 -2.86
CA ASN A 108 -5.90 -15.66 -1.79
C ASN A 108 -5.54 -15.16 -0.38
N GLN A 109 -4.42 -14.44 -0.21
CA GLN A 109 -4.03 -13.82 1.06
C GLN A 109 -3.45 -12.43 0.81
N LEU A 110 -4.03 -11.44 1.48
CA LEU A 110 -3.74 -10.02 1.30
C LEU A 110 -3.39 -9.38 2.63
N HIS A 111 -2.25 -8.70 2.68
CA HIS A 111 -1.75 -8.01 3.86
C HIS A 111 -1.97 -6.51 3.72
N ASN A 112 -2.72 -5.92 4.64
CA ASN A 112 -2.96 -4.49 4.68
C ASN A 112 -2.25 -3.85 5.86
N ASP A 113 -1.50 -2.79 5.57
CA ASP A 113 -0.91 -1.90 6.56
C ASP A 113 -1.04 -0.44 6.11
N SER A 114 -0.84 0.48 7.04
CA SER A 114 -0.72 1.89 6.75
C SER A 114 0.59 2.45 7.26
N THR A 115 1.04 3.55 6.68
CA THR A 115 2.16 4.33 7.18
C THR A 115 1.91 5.82 6.96
N SER A 116 2.76 6.66 7.54
CA SER A 116 2.66 8.11 7.43
C SER A 116 3.72 8.66 6.49
N VAL A 117 3.30 9.44 5.49
CA VAL A 117 4.23 10.26 4.69
C VAL A 117 4.34 11.63 5.35
N ARG A 118 5.54 11.99 5.79
CA ARG A 118 5.81 13.24 6.53
C ARG A 118 6.08 14.42 5.60
N PHE A 119 5.63 15.61 6.02
CA PHE A 119 5.77 16.84 5.25
C PHE A 119 6.37 17.96 6.11
N ALA A 120 7.36 18.66 5.56
CA ALA A 120 7.94 19.88 6.12
C ALA A 120 7.66 21.06 5.17
N GLY A 121 7.07 22.14 5.70
CA GLY A 121 6.67 23.31 4.92
C GLY A 121 5.25 23.79 5.21
N SER A 122 4.83 24.85 4.52
CA SER A 122 3.56 25.52 4.83
C SER A 122 2.32 24.76 4.34
N TYR A 123 2.35 24.19 3.13
CA TYR A 123 1.27 23.43 2.48
C TYR A 123 -0.13 24.06 2.65
N ARG A 124 -0.22 25.39 2.54
CA ARG A 124 -1.46 26.16 2.85
C ARG A 124 -2.68 25.71 2.03
N ASN A 125 -2.44 25.19 0.82
CA ASN A 125 -3.49 24.77 -0.10
C ASN A 125 -3.83 23.26 -0.01
N ALA A 126 -3.10 22.49 0.81
CA ALA A 126 -3.35 21.06 1.01
C ALA A 126 -4.35 20.84 2.16
N ASN A 127 -5.54 21.40 1.99
CA ASN A 127 -6.56 21.54 3.04
C ASN A 127 -7.82 20.71 2.77
N GLY A 128 -7.78 19.76 1.84
CA GLY A 128 -8.96 18.97 1.47
C GLY A 128 -9.87 19.63 0.43
N SER A 129 -9.39 20.67 -0.26
CA SER A 129 -10.15 21.34 -1.32
C SER A 129 -10.48 20.41 -2.49
N ILE A 130 -11.52 20.77 -3.24
CA ILE A 130 -11.92 20.06 -4.46
C ILE A 130 -11.04 20.51 -5.61
N ARG A 131 -10.46 19.55 -6.34
CA ARG A 131 -9.75 19.75 -7.60
C ARG A 131 -10.32 18.80 -8.65
N ALA A 132 -10.75 19.34 -9.79
CA ALA A 132 -11.33 18.56 -10.90
C ALA A 132 -12.42 17.58 -10.43
N GLY A 133 -13.31 18.03 -9.52
CA GLY A 133 -14.38 17.22 -8.96
C GLY A 133 -13.96 16.21 -7.90
N LYS A 134 -12.69 16.18 -7.48
CA LYS A 134 -12.16 15.22 -6.50
C LYS A 134 -11.68 15.95 -5.24
N THR A 135 -12.03 15.41 -4.08
CA THR A 135 -11.46 15.88 -2.80
C THR A 135 -9.98 15.52 -2.73
N THR A 136 -9.13 16.52 -2.52
CA THR A 136 -7.69 16.31 -2.32
C THR A 136 -7.42 15.79 -0.89
N PRO A 137 -6.36 14.99 -0.65
CA PRO A 137 -5.94 14.69 0.71
C PRO A 137 -5.45 15.94 1.44
N ALA A 138 -5.89 16.13 2.68
CA ALA A 138 -5.46 17.22 3.55
C ALA A 138 -4.18 16.82 4.31
N ILE A 139 -3.13 17.64 4.17
CA ILE A 139 -1.86 17.50 4.88
C ILE A 139 -2.05 18.10 6.28
N LEU A 140 -2.24 17.22 7.27
CA LEU A 140 -2.63 17.57 8.65
C LEU A 140 -1.71 16.89 9.65
N HIS A 141 -1.68 17.39 10.89
CA HIS A 141 -1.08 16.68 12.02
C HIS A 141 -1.95 15.48 12.42
N GLY A 142 -1.31 14.41 12.91
CA GLY A 142 -1.99 13.23 13.39
C GLY A 142 -1.06 12.31 14.16
N HIS A 143 -1.53 11.09 14.46
CA HIS A 143 -0.71 10.09 15.12
C HIS A 143 0.39 9.59 14.17
N SER A 144 1.64 9.90 14.46
CA SER A 144 2.78 9.53 13.64
C SER A 144 3.36 8.18 14.10
N LYS A 145 3.40 7.17 13.20
CA LYS A 145 4.08 5.88 13.48
C LYS A 145 5.61 6.07 13.68
N ASP A 146 6.17 7.17 13.17
CA ASP A 146 7.58 7.56 13.34
C ASP A 146 7.84 8.45 14.57
N HIS A 147 6.86 8.63 15.45
CA HIS A 147 6.95 9.49 16.64
C HIS A 147 7.33 10.96 16.33
N ARG A 148 6.83 11.51 15.21
CA ARG A 148 7.03 12.92 14.80
C ARG A 148 5.73 13.72 14.77
N PRO A 149 5.11 13.98 15.94
CA PRO A 149 3.84 14.71 16.02
C PRO A 149 3.97 16.19 15.65
N ASP A 150 5.20 16.71 15.54
CA ASP A 150 5.50 18.08 15.11
C ASP A 150 5.30 18.27 13.60
N LEU A 151 5.39 17.19 12.82
CA LEU A 151 5.29 17.23 11.37
C LEU A 151 3.86 16.97 10.91
N LYS A 152 3.47 17.66 9.83
CA LYS A 152 2.25 17.30 9.10
C LYS A 152 2.47 15.98 8.35
N GLN A 153 1.40 15.26 8.09
CA GLN A 153 1.47 13.98 7.41
C GLN A 153 0.28 13.75 6.46
N LEU A 154 0.43 12.73 5.62
CA LEU A 154 -0.67 12.01 4.98
C LEU A 154 -0.58 10.55 5.41
N VAL A 155 -1.72 9.87 5.47
CA VAL A 155 -1.76 8.43 5.74
C VAL A 155 -1.76 7.70 4.41
N TRP A 156 -0.79 6.83 4.22
CA TRP A 156 -0.65 5.97 3.05
C TRP A 156 -1.01 4.54 3.43
N ILE A 157 -2.06 4.01 2.82
CA ILE A 157 -2.61 2.68 3.09
C ILE A 157 -2.24 1.80 1.90
N LEU A 158 -1.67 0.64 2.16
CA LEU A 158 -1.20 -0.29 1.15
C LEU A 158 -1.68 -1.71 1.48
N THR A 159 -2.27 -2.36 0.49
CA THR A 159 -2.52 -3.81 0.52
C THR A 159 -1.61 -4.50 -0.48
N ILE A 160 -0.89 -5.52 -0.02
CA ILE A 160 -0.02 -6.37 -0.84
C ILE A 160 -0.52 -7.81 -0.82
N SER A 161 -0.20 -8.58 -1.87
CA SER A 161 -0.33 -10.03 -1.84
C SER A 161 0.75 -10.67 -0.97
N SER A 162 0.45 -11.80 -0.33
CA SER A 162 1.48 -12.68 0.27
C SER A 162 2.43 -13.28 -0.77
N ASP A 163 2.01 -13.35 -2.03
CA ASP A 163 2.83 -13.79 -3.16
C ASP A 163 3.68 -12.61 -3.67
N GLY A 164 4.98 -12.68 -3.41
CA GLY A 164 5.96 -11.71 -3.91
C GLY A 164 5.82 -10.28 -3.35
N ALA A 165 4.95 -10.04 -2.35
CA ALA A 165 4.65 -8.72 -1.82
C ALA A 165 4.15 -7.71 -2.88
N VAL A 166 3.46 -8.22 -3.91
CA VAL A 166 2.96 -7.38 -5.02
C VAL A 166 1.85 -6.45 -4.52
N PRO A 167 1.95 -5.11 -4.75
CA PRO A 167 0.88 -4.18 -4.42
C PRO A 167 -0.42 -4.46 -5.19
N ILE A 168 -1.53 -4.61 -4.45
CA ILE A 168 -2.87 -4.87 -5.00
C ILE A 168 -3.77 -3.63 -4.89
N ALA A 169 -3.67 -2.89 -3.79
CA ALA A 169 -4.44 -1.66 -3.62
C ALA A 169 -3.63 -0.63 -2.83
N CYS A 170 -3.78 0.64 -3.19
CA CYS A 170 -3.19 1.74 -2.43
C CYS A 170 -4.19 2.90 -2.29
N ARG A 171 -4.17 3.57 -1.14
CA ARG A 171 -5.00 4.73 -0.87
C ARG A 171 -4.22 5.77 -0.07
N VAL A 172 -4.49 7.04 -0.34
CA VAL A 172 -3.97 8.16 0.44
C VAL A 172 -5.15 8.81 1.17
N ALA A 173 -4.99 9.01 2.47
CA ALA A 173 -5.97 9.64 3.35
C ALA A 173 -5.37 10.86 4.04
N ASN A 174 -6.23 11.68 4.65
CA ASN A 174 -5.82 12.87 5.40
C ASN A 174 -4.89 12.49 6.55
N GLY A 175 -4.02 13.41 6.96
CA GLY A 175 -3.00 13.15 7.98
C GLY A 175 -3.52 12.77 9.37
N ASN A 176 -4.80 13.02 9.65
CA ASN A 176 -5.44 12.74 10.93
C ASN A 176 -6.37 11.52 10.93
N VAL A 177 -6.42 10.76 9.83
CA VAL A 177 -7.23 9.53 9.73
C VAL A 177 -6.56 8.40 10.52
N THR A 178 -7.37 7.61 11.23
CA THR A 178 -6.93 6.44 11.99
C THR A 178 -7.30 5.14 11.27
N ASP A 179 -6.45 4.11 11.42
CA ASP A 179 -6.54 2.85 10.66
C ASP A 179 -7.83 2.07 10.92
N ASP A 180 -8.36 2.13 12.14
CA ASP A 180 -9.60 1.48 12.56
C ASP A 180 -10.81 1.88 11.70
N THR A 181 -10.80 3.09 11.13
CA THR A 181 -11.86 3.60 10.23
C THR A 181 -11.66 3.18 8.77
N THR A 182 -10.52 2.61 8.42
CA THR A 182 -10.11 2.43 7.02
C THR A 182 -10.30 1.00 6.51
N HIS A 183 -10.29 0.00 7.39
CA HIS A 183 -10.30 -1.42 7.03
C HIS A 183 -11.53 -1.82 6.21
N ILE A 184 -12.73 -1.40 6.61
CA ILE A 184 -13.97 -1.70 5.88
C ILE A 184 -13.89 -1.20 4.44
N ALA A 185 -13.58 0.09 4.26
CA ALA A 185 -13.48 0.68 2.94
C ALA A 185 -12.38 0.03 2.08
N THR A 186 -11.26 -0.37 2.70
CA THR A 186 -10.20 -1.10 1.99
C THR A 186 -10.66 -2.50 1.59
N TRP A 187 -11.28 -3.25 2.49
CA TRP A 187 -11.78 -4.60 2.22
C TRP A 187 -12.86 -4.59 1.12
N ASP A 188 -13.84 -3.68 1.20
CA ASP A 188 -14.86 -3.51 0.16
C ASP A 188 -14.26 -3.18 -1.21
N SER A 189 -13.21 -2.35 -1.23
CA SER A 189 -12.51 -2.01 -2.47
C SER A 189 -11.77 -3.22 -3.06
N LEU A 190 -11.21 -4.08 -2.22
CA LEU A 190 -10.56 -5.33 -2.64
C LEU A 190 -11.58 -6.34 -3.18
N VAL A 191 -12.75 -6.47 -2.53
CA VAL A 191 -13.85 -7.32 -3.02
C VAL A 191 -14.32 -6.85 -4.39
N SER A 192 -14.49 -5.54 -4.56
CA SER A 192 -14.85 -4.94 -5.86
C SER A 192 -13.78 -5.17 -6.93
N LEU A 193 -12.50 -5.00 -6.59
CA LEU A 193 -11.38 -5.18 -7.51
C LEU A 193 -11.22 -6.64 -7.95
N LEU A 194 -11.31 -7.59 -7.01
CA LEU A 194 -11.05 -9.01 -7.26
C LEU A 194 -12.31 -9.79 -7.67
N GLY A 195 -13.50 -9.21 -7.51
CA GLY A 195 -14.78 -9.86 -7.79
C GLY A 195 -15.10 -11.04 -6.87
N ARG A 196 -14.40 -11.17 -5.73
CA ARG A 196 -14.54 -12.26 -4.74
C ARG A 196 -14.21 -11.76 -3.34
N SER A 197 -14.69 -12.46 -2.31
CA SER A 197 -14.50 -12.06 -0.91
C SER A 197 -13.81 -13.11 -0.02
N ASP A 198 -13.55 -14.30 -0.54
CA ASP A 198 -13.03 -15.45 0.20
C ASP A 198 -11.50 -15.41 0.40
N PHE A 199 -10.82 -14.33 0.02
CA PHE A 199 -9.41 -14.11 0.36
C PHE A 199 -9.22 -13.90 1.88
N LEU A 200 -8.01 -14.19 2.36
CA LEU A 200 -7.60 -13.96 3.73
C LEU A 200 -7.08 -12.53 3.90
N TYR A 201 -7.80 -11.70 4.64
CA TYR A 201 -7.40 -10.32 4.95
C TYR A 201 -6.58 -10.27 6.24
N VAL A 202 -5.29 -9.97 6.12
CA VAL A 202 -4.35 -9.89 7.25
C VAL A 202 -4.05 -8.43 7.55
N ALA A 203 -4.23 -8.00 8.80
CA ALA A 203 -3.87 -6.65 9.21
C ALA A 203 -3.45 -6.59 10.68
N ASP A 204 -3.00 -5.41 11.12
CA ASP A 204 -2.58 -5.16 12.48
C ASP A 204 -3.75 -5.20 13.48
N SER A 205 -3.45 -4.86 14.74
CA SER A 205 -4.42 -4.90 15.83
C SER A 205 -5.57 -3.88 15.73
N LYS A 206 -5.50 -2.90 14.83
CA LYS A 206 -6.60 -1.95 14.55
C LYS A 206 -7.74 -2.60 13.77
N LEU A 207 -7.49 -3.74 13.15
CA LEU A 207 -8.54 -4.57 12.57
C LEU A 207 -9.40 -5.26 13.65
N ALA A 208 -8.86 -5.53 14.85
CA ALA A 208 -9.52 -6.26 15.93
C ALA A 208 -10.61 -5.46 16.69
N THR A 209 -11.46 -4.75 15.95
CA THR A 209 -12.70 -4.14 16.46
C THR A 209 -13.90 -4.97 16.02
N LYS A 210 -14.95 -5.01 16.85
CA LYS A 210 -16.19 -5.75 16.51
C LYS A 210 -16.74 -5.33 15.15
N THR A 211 -16.82 -4.03 14.89
CA THR A 211 -17.36 -3.49 13.64
C THR A 211 -16.58 -3.99 12.42
N ASN A 212 -15.25 -3.95 12.46
CA ASN A 212 -14.43 -4.35 11.32
C ASN A 212 -14.46 -5.86 11.09
N MET A 213 -14.32 -6.66 12.16
CA MET A 213 -14.36 -8.12 12.08
C MET A 213 -15.72 -8.63 11.60
N ASP A 214 -16.81 -8.11 12.19
CA ASP A 214 -18.18 -8.49 11.81
C ASP A 214 -18.49 -8.11 10.36
N HIS A 215 -17.98 -6.99 9.86
CA HIS A 215 -18.16 -6.58 8.46
C HIS A 215 -17.57 -7.60 7.49
N ILE A 216 -16.32 -8.00 7.71
CA ILE A 216 -15.63 -8.99 6.87
C ILE A 216 -16.37 -10.33 6.88
N VAL A 217 -16.76 -10.81 8.07
CA VAL A 217 -17.43 -12.10 8.21
C VAL A 217 -18.83 -12.08 7.59
N LYS A 218 -19.60 -11.00 7.76
CA LYS A 218 -20.91 -10.83 7.10
C LYS A 218 -20.80 -10.78 5.58
N GLY A 219 -19.66 -10.32 5.06
CA GLY A 219 -19.33 -10.34 3.64
C GLY A 219 -18.74 -11.67 3.15
N ASN A 220 -18.84 -12.73 3.93
CA ASN A 220 -18.27 -14.06 3.66
C ASN A 220 -16.74 -14.07 3.49
N GLY A 221 -16.05 -13.09 4.08
CA GLY A 221 -14.59 -13.01 4.06
C GLY A 221 -13.92 -13.69 5.25
N ARG A 222 -12.59 -13.79 5.17
CA ARG A 222 -11.73 -14.34 6.23
C ARG A 222 -10.73 -13.28 6.67
N PHE A 223 -10.35 -13.29 7.94
CA PHE A 223 -9.35 -12.35 8.45
C PHE A 223 -8.38 -12.98 9.45
N ILE A 224 -7.19 -12.38 9.55
CA ILE A 224 -6.27 -12.54 10.68
C ILE A 224 -5.90 -11.15 11.19
N SER A 225 -5.95 -10.97 12.50
CA SER A 225 -5.53 -9.75 13.18
C SER A 225 -4.79 -10.10 14.47
N VAL A 226 -3.94 -9.19 14.92
CA VAL A 226 -3.28 -9.29 16.22
C VAL A 226 -4.25 -8.82 17.30
N LEU A 227 -4.56 -9.68 18.28
CA LEU A 227 -5.37 -9.28 19.42
C LEU A 227 -4.59 -8.27 20.30
N PRO A 228 -5.09 -7.04 20.55
CA PRO A 228 -4.39 -6.10 21.41
C PRO A 228 -4.19 -6.64 22.83
N ALA A 229 -2.99 -6.47 23.40
CA ALA A 229 -2.68 -6.89 24.78
C ALA A 229 -3.54 -6.17 25.85
N THR A 230 -4.21 -5.07 25.49
CA THR A 230 -5.16 -4.36 26.35
C THR A 230 -6.48 -5.09 26.54
N ARG A 231 -6.76 -6.13 25.75
CA ARG A 231 -7.99 -6.93 25.85
C ARG A 231 -7.93 -7.88 27.04
N LYS A 232 -9.09 -8.10 27.67
CA LYS A 232 -9.20 -8.93 28.88
C LYS A 232 -8.77 -10.37 28.61
N GLU A 233 -9.01 -10.86 27.41
CA GLU A 233 -8.64 -12.19 26.94
C GLU A 233 -7.13 -12.44 27.01
N ASP A 234 -6.28 -11.43 26.77
CA ASP A 234 -4.83 -11.57 26.93
C ASP A 234 -4.47 -11.89 28.38
N SER A 235 -4.92 -11.04 29.31
CA SER A 235 -4.67 -11.21 30.75
C SER A 235 -5.26 -12.50 31.31
N ALA A 236 -6.42 -12.92 30.78
CA ALA A 236 -7.10 -14.12 31.21
C ALA A 236 -6.31 -15.38 30.82
N LEU A 237 -5.78 -15.44 29.59
CA LEU A 237 -5.00 -16.61 29.19
C LEU A 237 -3.65 -16.66 29.90
N ARG A 238 -2.98 -15.51 30.10
CA ARG A 238 -1.74 -15.45 30.90
C ARG A 238 -1.93 -16.00 32.31
N ARG A 239 -3.09 -15.75 32.93
CA ARG A 239 -3.42 -16.32 34.24
C ARG A 239 -3.71 -17.82 34.15
N TYR A 240 -4.42 -18.25 33.11
CA TYR A 240 -4.79 -19.65 32.92
C TYR A 240 -3.58 -20.57 32.77
N VAL A 241 -2.56 -20.16 31.99
CA VAL A 241 -1.34 -20.94 31.77
C VAL A 241 -0.43 -21.08 32.99
N VAL A 242 -0.73 -20.38 34.09
CA VAL A 242 0.00 -20.56 35.35
C VAL A 242 -0.32 -21.93 35.98
N ASP A 243 -1.59 -22.32 35.95
CA ASP A 243 -2.10 -23.52 36.62
C ASP A 243 -2.60 -24.60 35.65
N HIS A 244 -2.56 -24.33 34.34
CA HIS A 244 -3.03 -25.25 33.29
C HIS A 244 -1.99 -25.41 32.18
N GLU A 245 -1.77 -26.65 31.75
CA GLU A 245 -0.90 -26.96 30.62
C GLU A 245 -1.69 -26.88 29.30
N LEU A 246 -1.17 -26.11 28.34
CA LEU A 246 -1.72 -26.02 26.99
C LEU A 246 -0.95 -26.94 26.04
N THR A 247 -1.68 -27.58 25.11
CA THR A 247 -1.05 -28.37 24.04
C THR A 247 -0.55 -27.44 22.95
N TRP A 248 0.76 -27.27 22.87
CA TRP A 248 1.42 -26.47 21.85
C TRP A 248 1.72 -27.29 20.61
N VAL A 249 1.43 -26.74 19.43
CA VAL A 249 1.70 -27.34 18.12
C VAL A 249 2.72 -26.48 17.39
N GLU A 250 3.77 -27.11 16.85
CA GLU A 250 4.78 -26.42 16.03
C GLU A 250 4.09 -25.82 14.80
N ALA A 251 4.21 -24.51 14.62
CA ALA A 251 3.62 -23.80 13.50
C ALA A 251 4.63 -23.61 12.38
N ILE A 252 5.78 -23.02 12.68
CA ILE A 252 6.83 -22.71 11.71
C ILE A 252 8.20 -22.95 12.37
N ARG A 253 9.13 -23.49 11.58
CA ARG A 253 10.55 -23.59 11.91
C ARG A 253 11.37 -22.97 10.79
N HIS A 254 12.16 -21.97 11.11
CA HIS A 254 13.21 -21.47 10.23
C HIS A 254 14.56 -21.99 10.69
N THR A 255 15.18 -22.80 9.84
CA THR A 255 16.50 -23.37 10.11
C THR A 255 17.53 -22.27 10.22
N ALA A 256 18.41 -22.40 11.22
CA ALA A 256 19.50 -21.47 11.44
C ALA A 256 20.36 -21.34 10.16
N ARG A 257 20.62 -20.10 9.72
CA ARG A 257 21.49 -19.85 8.55
C ARG A 257 22.97 -20.02 8.88
N ARG A 258 23.32 -20.03 10.17
CA ARG A 258 24.68 -20.21 10.70
C ARG A 258 24.67 -21.16 11.88
N LYS A 259 25.81 -21.83 12.12
CA LYS A 259 25.97 -22.89 13.12
C LYS A 259 25.79 -22.41 14.57
N ASP A 260 25.89 -21.11 14.80
CA ASP A 260 25.81 -20.40 16.08
C ASP A 260 24.50 -19.62 16.26
N GLN A 261 23.62 -19.61 15.26
CA GLN A 261 22.32 -18.96 15.35
C GLN A 261 21.28 -19.95 15.89
N PRO A 262 20.45 -19.56 16.88
CA PRO A 262 19.31 -20.39 17.28
C PRO A 262 18.32 -20.54 16.10
N GLU A 263 17.63 -21.66 16.05
CA GLU A 263 16.48 -21.81 15.14
C GLU A 263 15.36 -20.89 15.59
N ASP A 264 14.72 -20.21 14.64
CA ASP A 264 13.49 -19.50 14.95
C ASP A 264 12.33 -20.50 14.86
N LEU A 265 11.75 -20.81 16.02
CA LEU A 265 10.70 -21.81 16.18
C LEU A 265 9.48 -21.18 16.80
N TRP A 266 8.36 -21.21 16.08
CA TRP A 266 7.08 -20.68 16.56
C TRP A 266 6.14 -21.82 16.88
N TRP A 267 5.53 -21.74 18.06
CA TRP A 267 4.50 -22.67 18.50
C TRP A 267 3.17 -21.97 18.60
N THR A 268 2.10 -22.70 18.32
CA THR A 268 0.73 -22.19 18.46
C THR A 268 -0.11 -23.04 19.39
N THR A 269 -1.06 -22.41 20.05
CA THR A 269 -2.15 -23.07 20.76
C THR A 269 -3.43 -22.26 20.59
N GLU A 270 -4.56 -22.94 20.47
CA GLU A 270 -5.86 -22.27 20.51
C GLU A 270 -6.21 -21.94 21.97
N ALA A 271 -6.77 -20.75 22.20
CA ALA A 271 -7.25 -20.37 23.52
C ALA A 271 -8.48 -21.22 23.90
N PRO A 272 -8.67 -21.58 25.18
CA PRO A 272 -9.80 -22.39 25.60
C PRO A 272 -11.17 -21.71 25.42
N TRP A 273 -11.20 -20.40 25.21
CA TRP A 273 -12.39 -19.61 24.94
C TRP A 273 -12.17 -18.68 23.74
N PRO A 274 -13.24 -18.33 23.01
CA PRO A 274 -13.17 -17.36 21.93
C PRO A 274 -12.97 -15.93 22.46
N SER A 275 -12.75 -14.98 21.55
CA SER A 275 -12.84 -13.54 21.85
C SER A 275 -14.25 -13.18 22.31
N ALA A 276 -14.41 -12.00 22.92
CA ALA A 276 -15.73 -11.49 23.32
C ALA A 276 -16.74 -11.42 22.15
N GLU A 277 -16.28 -11.32 20.91
CA GLU A 277 -17.08 -11.33 19.69
C GLU A 277 -17.36 -12.74 19.14
N GLY A 278 -16.79 -13.78 19.74
CA GLY A 278 -16.98 -15.18 19.33
C GLY A 278 -15.95 -15.71 18.33
N TYR A 279 -14.86 -14.97 18.08
CA TYR A 279 -13.81 -15.40 17.15
C TYR A 279 -12.74 -16.24 17.83
N ARG A 280 -12.12 -17.15 17.07
CA ARG A 280 -11.02 -17.99 17.57
C ARG A 280 -9.81 -17.11 17.93
N ILE A 281 -9.16 -17.42 19.04
CA ILE A 281 -7.90 -16.78 19.45
C ILE A 281 -6.79 -17.83 19.39
N ILE A 282 -5.76 -17.56 18.59
CA ILE A 282 -4.56 -18.39 18.51
C ILE A 282 -3.42 -17.65 19.19
N TRP A 283 -2.78 -18.30 20.16
CA TRP A 283 -1.59 -17.81 20.83
C TRP A 283 -0.34 -18.31 20.13
N VAL A 284 0.68 -17.46 20.06
CA VAL A 284 1.98 -17.75 19.47
C VAL A 284 3.05 -17.55 20.55
N LYS A 285 4.00 -18.47 20.67
CA LYS A 285 5.20 -18.31 21.50
C LYS A 285 6.45 -18.74 20.75
#